data_AF-A0A850MDK9-F1
#
_entry.id   AF-A0A850MDK9-F1
#
_cell.length_a   1.000
_cell.length_b   1.000
_cell.length_c   1.000
_cell.angle_alpha   90.00
_cell.angle_beta   90.00
_cell.angle_gamma   90.00
#
_symmetry.space_group_name_H-M   'P 1'
#
loop_
_entity.id
_entity.type
_entity.pdbx_description
1 polymer ?
#
loop_
_entity_poly.entity_id
_entity_poly.type
_entity_poly.pdbx_seq_one_letter_code
_entity_poly.pdbx_strand_id
1 'polypeptide(L)'
;MSLRPGGVTGIAIIFLIVAIAVIIEGLIMIIDPLIIKGLYDTYIGIPFGDLPLIPHTLELSWLLILGAVFIPFGIIQMLTTVGLLKLKKWGYWLAILISIPYIVAIIGIIFIWYLRKEEVKAAFDIS
;
A
#
# COMPACT_ATOMS: atom_id res chain seq x y z
N MET A 1 18.06 -6.45 33.38
CA MET A 1 17.49 -6.26 32.03
C MET A 1 16.78 -4.91 32.03
N SER A 2 17.28 -3.90 31.30
CA SER A 2 16.50 -2.66 31.15
C SER A 2 15.27 -2.99 30.30
N LEU A 3 14.08 -2.86 30.88
CA LEU A 3 12.82 -3.03 30.17
C LEU A 3 12.85 -2.14 28.92
N ARG A 4 12.72 -2.75 27.74
CA ARG A 4 12.61 -2.02 26.48
C ARG A 4 11.45 -1.02 26.62
N PRO A 5 11.60 0.25 26.22
CA PRO A 5 10.49 1.20 26.31
C PRO A 5 9.29 0.66 25.53
N GLY A 6 8.16 0.44 26.21
CA GLY A 6 6.98 -0.20 25.62
C GLY A 6 6.50 0.50 24.34
N GLY A 7 6.63 1.82 24.28
CA GLY A 7 6.29 2.62 23.10
C GLY A 7 7.09 2.25 21.84
N VAL A 8 8.37 1.90 21.96
CA VAL A 8 9.19 1.51 20.79
C VAL A 8 8.75 0.15 20.25
N THR A 9 8.40 -0.79 21.13
CA THR A 9 7.85 -2.09 20.74
C THR A 9 6.51 -1.94 20.05
N GLY A 10 5.62 -1.08 20.58
CA GLY A 10 4.32 -0.79 19.96
C GLY A 10 4.47 -0.23 18.54
N ILE A 11 5.34 0.78 18.36
CA ILE A 11 5.62 1.37 17.04
C ILE A 11 6.18 0.30 16.10
N ALA A 12 7.13 -0.52 16.55
CA ALA A 12 7.70 -1.58 15.73
C ALA A 12 6.64 -2.60 15.26
N ILE A 13 5.69 -2.97 16.13
CA ILE A 13 4.59 -3.87 15.76
C ILE A 13 3.69 -3.23 14.70
N ILE A 14 3.37 -1.94 14.82
CA ILE A 14 2.59 -1.22 13.79
C ILE A 14 3.31 -1.26 12.45
N PHE A 15 4.61 -0.93 12.41
CA PHE A 15 5.42 -1.01 11.21
C PHE A 15 5.44 -2.44 10.62
N LEU A 16 5.46 -3.47 11.45
CA LEU A 16 5.44 -4.86 10.99
C LEU A 16 4.11 -5.22 10.32
N ILE A 17 2.99 -4.86 10.96
CA ILE A 17 1.66 -5.15 10.42
C ILE A 17 1.48 -4.44 9.07
N VAL A 18 1.85 -3.16 9.00
CA VAL A 18 1.75 -2.38 7.76
C VAL A 18 2.70 -2.90 6.69
N ALA A 19 3.94 -3.29 7.05
CA ALA A 19 4.87 -3.92 6.12
C ALA A 19 4.28 -5.18 5.48
N ILE A 20 3.68 -6.06 6.28
CA ILE A 20 3.05 -7.30 5.79
C ILE A 20 1.90 -6.96 4.85
N ALA A 21 1.02 -6.03 5.23
CA ALA A 21 -0.11 -5.61 4.39
C ALA A 21 0.37 -5.06 3.03
N VAL A 22 1.36 -4.17 3.03
CA VAL A 22 1.91 -3.57 1.80
C VAL A 22 2.59 -4.62 0.90
N ILE A 23 3.30 -5.60 1.48
CA ILE A 23 3.90 -6.69 0.69
C ILE A 23 2.82 -7.56 0.06
N ILE A 24 1.79 -7.93 0.83
CA ILE A 24 0.66 -8.74 0.32
C ILE A 24 -0.05 -7.99 -0.80
N GLU A 25 -0.35 -6.71 -0.61
CA GLU A 25 -0.97 -5.86 -1.62
C GLU A 25 -0.11 -5.78 -2.89
N GLY A 26 1.20 -5.55 -2.76
CA GLY A 26 2.12 -5.53 -3.89
C GLY A 26 2.21 -6.87 -4.62
N LEU A 27 2.17 -8.00 -3.89
CA LEU A 27 2.12 -9.33 -4.49
C LEU A 27 0.81 -9.57 -5.24
N ILE A 28 -0.33 -9.19 -4.68
CA ILE A 28 -1.64 -9.30 -5.36
C ILE A 28 -1.61 -8.49 -6.66
N MET A 29 -1.12 -7.25 -6.62
CA MET A 29 -1.00 -6.37 -7.80
C MET A 29 -0.08 -6.93 -8.88
N ILE A 30 0.89 -7.79 -8.55
CA ILE A 30 1.75 -8.45 -9.54
C ILE A 30 1.13 -9.76 -10.05
N ILE A 31 0.63 -10.58 -9.14
CA ILE A 31 0.19 -11.94 -9.43
C ILE A 31 -1.11 -11.93 -10.23
N ASP A 32 -2.09 -11.12 -9.85
CA ASP A 32 -3.41 -11.12 -10.47
C ASP A 32 -3.36 -10.77 -11.98
N PRO A 33 -2.66 -9.69 -12.40
CA PRO A 33 -2.34 -9.44 -13.81
C PRO A 33 -1.62 -10.56 -14.55
N LEU A 34 -0.64 -11.21 -13.91
CA LEU A 34 0.18 -12.26 -14.52
C LEU A 34 -0.59 -13.57 -14.69
N ILE A 35 -1.46 -13.92 -13.74
CA ILE A 35 -2.35 -15.08 -13.84
C ILE A 35 -3.36 -14.84 -14.95
N ILE A 36 -3.98 -13.66 -15.00
CA ILE A 36 -4.93 -13.31 -16.07
C ILE A 36 -4.23 -13.40 -17.42
N LYS A 37 -3.08 -12.74 -17.60
CA LYS A 37 -2.32 -12.80 -18.85
C LYS A 37 -1.89 -14.22 -19.20
N GLY A 38 -1.41 -15.00 -18.23
CA GLY A 38 -0.99 -16.39 -18.44
C GLY A 38 -2.13 -17.32 -18.83
N LEU A 39 -3.32 -17.13 -18.26
CA LEU A 39 -4.55 -17.81 -18.69
C LEU A 39 -4.99 -17.33 -20.07
N TYR A 40 -4.86 -16.05 -20.41
CA TYR A 40 -5.07 -15.62 -21.78
C TYR A 40 -4.09 -16.34 -22.72
N ASP A 41 -2.78 -16.18 -22.54
CA ASP A 41 -1.71 -16.77 -23.36
C ASP A 41 -1.81 -18.30 -23.49
N THR A 42 -2.25 -19.00 -22.44
CA THR A 42 -2.42 -20.47 -22.45
C THR A 42 -3.70 -20.92 -23.17
N TYR A 43 -4.73 -20.06 -23.24
CA TYR A 43 -6.03 -20.37 -23.84
C TYR A 43 -6.23 -19.76 -25.25
N ILE A 44 -5.27 -18.98 -25.80
CA ILE A 44 -5.30 -18.42 -27.18
C ILE A 44 -5.12 -19.49 -28.29
N GLY A 45 -5.32 -20.77 -27.98
CA GLY A 45 -5.60 -21.80 -28.99
C GLY A 45 -7.07 -21.83 -29.43
N ILE A 46 -7.95 -21.03 -28.82
CA ILE A 46 -9.40 -21.07 -29.07
C ILE A 46 -9.86 -19.69 -29.61
N PRO A 47 -10.51 -19.62 -30.79
CA PRO A 47 -10.92 -18.36 -31.38
C PRO A 47 -12.14 -17.80 -30.63
N PHE A 48 -11.89 -16.93 -29.65
CA PHE A 48 -12.94 -16.11 -29.07
C PHE A 48 -13.28 -14.99 -30.06
N GLY A 49 -14.30 -15.22 -30.89
CA GLY A 49 -14.91 -14.18 -31.70
C GLY A 49 -15.49 -13.07 -30.84
N ASP A 50 -15.14 -11.83 -31.20
CA ASP A 50 -15.85 -10.59 -30.89
C ASP A 50 -16.21 -10.30 -29.42
N LEU A 51 -15.30 -10.61 -28.49
CA LEU A 51 -15.34 -9.91 -27.19
C LEU A 51 -14.71 -8.52 -27.36
N PRO A 52 -15.43 -7.42 -27.05
CA PRO A 52 -14.86 -6.09 -27.13
C PRO A 52 -13.68 -6.02 -26.17
N LEU A 53 -12.47 -5.95 -26.74
CA LEU A 53 -11.24 -5.69 -26.02
C LEU A 53 -11.36 -4.30 -25.39
N ILE A 54 -11.85 -4.25 -24.15
CA ILE A 54 -11.61 -3.08 -23.28
C ILE A 54 -10.09 -2.92 -23.26
N PRO A 55 -9.53 -1.73 -23.50
CA PRO A 55 -8.09 -1.52 -23.59
C PRO A 55 -7.44 -1.67 -22.21
N HIS A 56 -7.29 -2.92 -21.74
CA HIS A 56 -6.70 -3.29 -20.46
C HIS A 56 -5.16 -3.22 -20.47
N THR A 57 -4.54 -2.92 -21.60
CA THR A 57 -3.07 -2.94 -21.72
C THR A 57 -2.40 -1.81 -20.93
N LEU A 58 -3.00 -0.62 -20.87
CA LEU A 58 -2.48 0.50 -20.07
C LEU A 58 -2.67 0.26 -18.56
N GLU A 59 -3.84 -0.22 -18.14
CA GLU A 59 -4.15 -0.46 -16.72
C GLU A 59 -3.30 -1.60 -16.11
N LEU A 60 -3.04 -2.66 -16.89
CA LEU A 60 -2.21 -3.79 -16.46
C LEU A 60 -0.76 -3.37 -16.17
N SER A 61 -0.20 -2.48 -17.01
CA SER A 61 1.18 -2.02 -16.86
C SER A 61 1.36 -1.19 -15.58
N TRP A 62 0.38 -0.36 -15.22
CA TRP A 62 0.40 0.44 -14.01
C TRP A 62 0.28 -0.40 -12.74
N LEU A 63 -0.60 -1.43 -12.74
CA LEU A 63 -0.74 -2.34 -11.59
C LEU A 63 0.57 -3.10 -11.31
N LEU A 64 1.25 -3.58 -12.36
CA LEU A 64 2.55 -4.24 -12.23
C LEU A 64 3.62 -3.29 -11.68
N ILE A 65 3.68 -2.05 -12.17
CA ILE A 65 4.62 -1.04 -11.68
C ILE A 65 4.34 -0.70 -10.21
N LEU A 66 3.07 -0.48 -9.85
CA LEU A 66 2.68 -0.19 -8.46
C LEU A 66 3.03 -1.36 -7.54
N GLY A 67 2.70 -2.59 -7.92
CA GLY A 67 3.08 -3.77 -7.14
C GLY A 67 4.60 -3.90 -6.96
N ALA A 68 5.37 -3.64 -8.01
CA ALA A 68 6.83 -3.64 -7.96
C ALA A 68 7.43 -2.52 -7.08
N VAL A 69 6.71 -1.42 -6.85
CA VAL A 69 7.10 -0.35 -5.92
C VAL A 69 6.70 -0.67 -4.47
N PHE A 70 5.52 -1.27 -4.27
CA PHE A 70 4.99 -1.59 -2.95
C PHE A 70 5.84 -2.64 -2.23
N ILE A 71 6.32 -3.68 -2.93
CA ILE A 71 7.13 -4.74 -2.31
C ILE A 71 8.42 -4.19 -1.67
N PRO A 72 9.30 -3.45 -2.38
CA PRO A 72 10.47 -2.80 -1.77
C PRO A 72 10.10 -1.89 -0.60
N PHE A 73 9.00 -1.14 -0.70
CA PHE A 73 8.56 -0.25 0.37
C PHE A 73 8.18 -1.03 1.63
N GLY A 74 7.44 -2.14 1.48
CA GLY A 74 7.12 -3.06 2.58
C GLY A 74 8.37 -3.69 3.20
N ILE A 75 9.37 -4.07 2.37
CA ILE A 75 10.66 -4.58 2.86
C ILE A 75 11.39 -3.52 3.71
N ILE A 76 11.41 -2.25 3.26
CA ILE A 76 12.02 -1.15 4.02
C ILE A 76 11.32 -0.95 5.38
N GLN A 77 9.99 -1.06 5.43
CA GLN A 77 9.24 -1.01 6.70
C GLN A 77 9.55 -2.20 7.61
N MET A 78 9.75 -3.40 7.04
CA MET A 78 10.16 -4.59 7.79
C MET A 78 11.58 -4.44 8.35
N LEU A 79 12.51 -3.86 7.58
CA LEU A 79 13.84 -3.50 8.08
C LEU A 79 13.76 -2.45 9.18
N THR A 80 12.89 -1.44 9.03
CA THR A 80 12.64 -0.41 10.04
C THR A 80 12.17 -1.03 11.36
N THR A 81 11.25 -2.00 11.29
CA THR A 81 10.83 -2.80 12.45
C THR A 81 12.02 -3.45 13.15
N VAL A 82 12.89 -4.13 12.40
CA VAL A 82 14.09 -4.77 12.95
C VAL A 82 15.02 -3.75 13.59
N GLY A 83 15.19 -2.58 12.97
CA GLY A 83 16.00 -1.48 13.50
C GLY A 83 15.45 -0.93 14.82
N LEU A 84 14.14 -0.71 14.90
CA LEU A 84 13.43 -0.24 16.09
C LEU A 84 13.51 -1.28 17.22
N LEU A 85 13.22 -2.56 16.93
CA LEU A 85 13.37 -3.62 17.90
C LEU A 85 14.81 -3.69 18.40
N LYS A 86 15.82 -3.65 17.54
CA LYS A 86 17.23 -3.68 17.96
C LYS A 86 17.75 -2.35 18.53
N LEU A 87 16.89 -1.34 18.76
CA LEU A 87 17.22 -0.01 19.28
C LEU A 87 18.37 0.66 18.50
N LYS A 88 18.39 0.47 17.17
CA LYS A 88 19.42 1.04 16.30
C LYS A 88 19.01 2.44 15.82
N LYS A 89 19.97 3.37 15.80
CA LYS A 89 19.76 4.76 15.34
C LYS A 89 19.18 4.85 13.92
N TRP A 90 19.63 3.97 13.02
CA TRP A 90 19.12 3.94 11.64
C TRP A 90 17.62 3.57 11.58
N GLY A 91 17.14 2.70 12.48
CA GLY A 91 15.72 2.32 12.54
C GLY A 91 14.83 3.49 12.97
N TYR A 92 15.33 4.33 13.88
CA TYR A 92 14.64 5.57 14.29
C TYR A 92 14.50 6.56 13.12
N TRP A 93 15.58 6.83 12.39
CA TRP A 93 15.55 7.75 11.26
C TRP A 93 14.65 7.26 10.11
N LEU A 94 14.69 5.96 9.81
CA LEU A 94 13.77 5.37 8.84
C LEU A 94 12.32 5.47 9.30
N ALA A 95 12.04 5.23 10.58
CA ALA A 95 10.69 5.36 11.11
C ALA A 95 10.15 6.78 10.96
N ILE A 96 10.97 7.81 11.21
CA ILE A 96 10.60 9.22 10.96
C ILE A 96 10.31 9.45 9.48
N LEU A 97 11.23 9.04 8.61
CA LEU A 97 11.10 9.27 7.16
C LEU A 97 9.80 8.66 6.61
N ILE A 98 9.50 7.43 7.02
CA ILE A 98 8.33 6.70 6.58
C ILE A 98 7.04 7.27 7.18
N SER A 99 7.08 7.83 8.40
CA SER A 99 5.86 8.35 9.04
C SER A 99 5.37 9.68 8.46
N ILE A 100 6.24 10.47 7.80
CA ILE A 100 5.84 11.71 7.11
C ILE A 100 4.69 11.49 6.10
N PRO A 101 4.81 10.60 5.09
CA PRO A 101 3.73 10.36 4.14
C PRO A 101 2.47 9.79 4.81
N TYR A 102 2.59 8.97 5.86
CA TYR A 102 1.43 8.49 6.61
C TYR A 102 0.68 9.62 7.32
N ILE A 103 1.39 10.57 7.92
CA ILE A 103 0.77 11.74 8.56
C ILE A 103 -0.02 12.55 7.51
N VAL A 104 0.56 12.79 6.34
CA VAL A 104 -0.12 13.51 5.25
C VAL A 104 -1.37 12.76 4.79
N ALA A 105 -1.28 11.44 4.61
CA ALA A 105 -2.41 10.61 4.23
C ALA A 105 -3.54 10.63 5.28
N ILE A 106 -3.21 10.51 6.57
CA ILE A 106 -4.18 10.56 7.67
C ILE A 106 -4.89 11.92 7.71
N ILE A 107 -4.13 13.02 7.61
CA ILE A 107 -4.70 14.37 7.56
C ILE A 107 -5.65 14.52 6.36
N GLY A 108 -5.24 14.02 5.18
CA GLY A 108 -6.09 14.03 3.99
C GLY A 108 -7.40 13.27 4.17
N ILE A 109 -7.35 12.06 4.76
CA ILE A 109 -8.54 11.26 5.07
C ILE A 109 -9.47 12.01 6.03
N ILE A 110 -8.93 12.61 7.09
CA ILE A 110 -9.71 13.40 8.06
C ILE A 110 -10.38 14.59 7.36
N PHE A 111 -9.65 15.28 6.48
CA PHE A 111 -10.16 16.43 5.74
C PHE A 111 -11.32 16.03 4.81
N ILE A 112 -11.15 14.95 4.03
CA ILE A 112 -12.21 14.42 3.16
C ILE A 112 -13.42 13.98 3.98
N TRP A 113 -13.21 13.31 5.10
CA TRP A 113 -14.31 12.91 5.99
C TRP A 113 -15.09 14.12 6.51
N TYR A 114 -14.38 15.19 6.90
CA TYR A 114 -15.02 16.42 7.37
C TYR A 114 -15.83 17.10 6.26
N LEU A 115 -15.30 17.17 5.03
CA LEU A 115 -16.02 17.72 3.87
C LEU A 115 -17.29 16.93 3.53
N ARG A 116 -17.38 15.65 3.92
CA ARG A 116 -18.57 14.81 3.70
C ARG A 116 -19.71 15.07 4.70
N LYS A 117 -19.47 15.84 5.76
CA LYS A 117 -20.51 16.17 6.74
C LYS A 117 -21.62 17.00 6.10
N GLU A 118 -22.87 16.70 6.46
CA GLU A 118 -24.05 17.40 5.93
C GLU A 118 -24.00 18.91 6.19
N GLU A 119 -23.47 19.34 7.32
CA GLU A 119 -23.29 20.76 7.66
C GLU A 119 -22.41 21.50 6.66
N VAL A 120 -21.32 20.87 6.22
CA VAL A 120 -20.37 21.45 5.26
C VAL A 120 -20.96 21.42 3.86
N LYS A 121 -21.56 20.29 3.49
CA LYS A 121 -22.29 20.12 2.23
C LYS A 121 -23.39 21.17 2.05
N ALA A 122 -24.19 21.40 3.10
CA ALA A 122 -25.25 22.40 3.13
C ALA A 122 -24.70 23.83 3.00
N ALA A 123 -23.53 24.12 3.57
CA ALA A 123 -22.89 25.43 3.43
C ALA A 123 -22.43 25.74 1.98
N PHE A 124 -22.28 24.72 1.14
CA PHE A 124 -21.89 24.85 -0.26
C PHE A 124 -23.01 24.51 -1.26
N ASP A 125 -24.26 24.32 -0.80
CA ASP A 125 -25.40 23.87 -1.62
C ASP A 125 -25.13 22.57 -2.41
N ILE A 126 -24.32 21.66 -1.84
CA ILE A 126 -24.01 20.36 -2.43
C ILE A 126 -24.86 19.31 -1.70
N SER A 127 -25.76 18.61 -2.42
CA SER A 127 -26.56 17.49 -1.89
C SER A 127 -25.74 16.20 -1.74
#